data_AF-A0A7H8TGB3-F1
#
_entry.id   AF-A0A7H8TGB3-F1
#
_cell.length_a   1.000
_cell.length_b   1.000
_cell.length_c   1.000
_cell.angle_alpha   90.00
_cell.angle_beta   90.00
_cell.angle_gamma   90.00
#
_symmetry.space_group_name_H-M   'P 1'
#
loop_
_entity.id
_entity.type
_entity.pdbx_description
1 polymer ?
#
loop_
_entity_poly.entity_id
_entity_poly.type
_entity_poly.pdbx_seq_one_letter_code
_entity_poly.pdbx_strand_id
1 'polypeptide(L)'
;MTLAMGVPPREPVRAWGKVPEELSARVPAEQRGPGLGRDAVRLLVSRGTAVSHHAFRELPRLLRAGDLLVVNTSETLAAAVDGRLGNTRVVVHFSTRGDDGRWAVELRDPDERGTTRARIWNSARSARRKGGGGRRAGGPAGCEVRLPGGLRLVLEEPLSPGSGRLWWARVAGPLDVEGAGEALTAAPGTGILGLMREHGRPIRYSYTERDQPLSVYQTVFALPSTDGAGSAEMPSAARPFTAGLVTELVSRGVQIAPISLHTGVASAEAHEPPYPERFAVPETSARLINAVKAGNGRVVAVGTTAVRAVESAVDADGVVRARAGWTDLVVTPERGVRVVDGLLTGLHEPEASHLLMLEAVAGRDAISRSYEEALRGLYLWHEFGDVHLILPAENPHTVHCSSNCW
;
A
#
# COMPACT_ATOMS: atom_id res chain seq x y z
N MET A 1 -26.64 -16.87 -0.30
CA MET A 1 -26.53 -16.18 1.02
C MET A 1 -25.26 -16.68 1.67
N THR A 2 -24.16 -15.96 1.50
CA THR A 2 -22.87 -16.32 2.08
C THR A 2 -22.62 -15.37 3.24
N LEU A 3 -22.63 -15.91 4.46
CA LEU A 3 -22.42 -15.18 5.70
C LEU A 3 -21.01 -14.58 5.70
N ALA A 4 -20.92 -13.28 5.95
CA ALA A 4 -19.68 -12.59 6.25
C ALA A 4 -19.06 -13.24 7.50
N MET A 5 -17.90 -13.87 7.33
CA MET A 5 -17.11 -14.42 8.44
C MET A 5 -16.61 -13.25 9.29
N GLY A 6 -17.03 -13.23 10.55
CA GLY A 6 -16.70 -12.20 11.52
C GLY A 6 -15.20 -12.12 11.81
N VAL A 7 -14.77 -10.92 12.19
CA VAL A 7 -13.41 -10.62 12.67
C VAL A 7 -13.05 -11.59 13.81
N PRO A 8 -11.88 -12.25 13.77
CA PRO A 8 -11.45 -13.17 14.83
C PRO A 8 -11.28 -12.45 16.17
N PRO A 9 -11.38 -13.17 17.32
CA PRO A 9 -11.24 -12.58 18.64
C PRO A 9 -9.86 -11.94 18.86
N ARG A 10 -9.79 -10.92 19.73
CA ARG A 10 -8.53 -10.21 20.07
C ARG A 10 -7.45 -11.21 20.51
N GLU A 11 -6.37 -11.28 19.73
CA GLU A 11 -5.14 -11.97 20.12
C GLU A 11 -4.58 -11.38 21.44
N PRO A 12 -3.87 -12.17 22.27
CA PRO A 12 -3.18 -11.64 23.44
C PRO A 12 -2.21 -10.52 23.04
N VAL A 13 -2.10 -9.50 23.90
CA VAL A 13 -1.16 -8.39 23.72
C VAL A 13 0.24 -8.96 23.49
N ARG A 14 0.82 -8.66 22.33
CA ARG A 14 2.15 -9.15 21.93
C ARG A 14 3.20 -8.65 22.92
N ALA A 15 4.24 -9.46 23.15
CA ALA A 15 5.23 -9.24 24.20
C ALA A 15 5.94 -7.87 24.13
N TRP A 16 6.00 -7.23 22.95
CA TRP A 16 6.69 -5.96 22.74
C TRP A 16 5.81 -4.70 22.82
N GLY A 17 4.53 -4.78 23.20
CA GLY A 17 3.69 -3.61 23.46
C GLY A 17 3.61 -2.60 22.29
N LYS A 18 3.28 -1.34 22.59
CA LYS A 18 3.19 -0.27 21.59
C LYS A 18 4.58 0.23 21.17
N VAL A 19 4.77 0.51 19.88
CA VAL A 19 5.99 1.14 19.35
C VAL A 19 6.17 2.54 19.96
N PRO A 20 7.33 2.88 20.55
CA PRO A 20 7.61 4.23 21.04
C PRO A 20 7.52 5.28 19.92
N GLU A 21 6.94 6.44 20.22
CA GLU A 21 6.69 7.52 19.24
C GLU A 21 7.99 8.11 18.67
N GLU A 22 9.09 7.97 19.41
CA GLU A 22 10.43 8.41 19.02
C GLU A 22 11.02 7.53 17.91
N LEU A 23 10.50 6.31 17.74
CA LEU A 23 10.92 5.39 16.68
C LEU A 23 10.11 5.58 15.39
N SER A 24 9.12 6.47 15.35
CA SER A 24 8.42 6.81 14.11
C SER A 24 9.32 7.64 13.19
N ALA A 25 9.50 7.22 11.94
CA ALA A 25 10.29 7.95 10.95
C ALA A 25 9.61 9.24 10.47
N ARG A 26 9.72 10.33 11.24
CA ARG A 26 8.97 11.58 10.98
C ARG A 26 9.38 12.32 9.70
N VAL A 27 10.57 12.02 9.18
CA VAL A 27 11.08 12.53 7.91
C VAL A 27 11.72 11.40 7.06
N PRO A 28 11.72 11.54 5.73
CA PRO A 28 12.45 10.65 4.82
C PRO A 28 13.94 10.58 5.13
N ALA A 29 14.60 9.47 4.79
CA ALA A 29 16.03 9.24 5.05
C ALA A 29 16.93 10.37 4.54
N GLU A 30 16.61 10.91 3.35
CA GLU A 30 17.34 11.99 2.67
C GLU A 30 17.32 13.32 3.44
N GLN A 31 16.39 13.47 4.38
CA GLN A 31 16.22 14.68 5.20
C GLN A 31 16.80 14.52 6.61
N ARG A 32 17.33 13.34 6.96
CA ARG A 32 17.90 13.08 8.30
C ARG A 32 19.32 13.59 8.47
N GLY A 33 20.01 13.90 7.38
CA GLY A 33 21.38 14.38 7.41
C GLY A 33 21.93 14.70 6.01
N PRO A 34 23.02 15.49 5.94
CA PRO A 34 23.62 15.88 4.67
C PRO A 34 24.20 14.66 3.93
N GLY A 35 23.97 14.60 2.62
CA GLY A 35 24.52 13.56 1.74
C GLY A 35 23.84 12.19 1.84
N LEU A 36 22.74 12.07 2.59
CA LEU A 36 21.98 10.83 2.69
C LEU A 36 21.04 10.63 1.49
N GLY A 37 21.06 9.44 0.91
CA GLY A 37 20.11 8.98 -0.10
C GLY A 37 18.92 8.23 0.52
N ARG A 38 17.93 7.87 -0.32
CA ARG A 38 16.76 7.07 0.11
C ARG A 38 17.15 5.68 0.64
N ASP A 39 18.29 5.17 0.19
CA ASP A 39 18.92 3.92 0.60
C ASP A 39 19.73 4.05 1.91
N ALA A 40 19.81 5.25 2.51
CA ALA A 40 20.40 5.47 3.82
C ALA A 40 19.46 5.07 4.98
N VAL A 41 18.78 3.94 4.81
CA VAL A 41 17.99 3.26 5.85
C VAL A 41 18.70 1.99 6.30
N ARG A 42 18.35 1.52 7.49
CA ARG A 42 18.84 0.24 8.01
C ARG A 42 18.01 -0.89 7.43
N LEU A 43 18.63 -2.07 7.41
CA LEU A 43 18.03 -3.31 6.96
C LEU A 43 18.18 -4.34 8.08
N LEU A 44 17.06 -4.73 8.68
CA LEU A 44 16.99 -5.91 9.53
C LEU A 44 16.87 -7.13 8.62
N VAL A 45 17.63 -8.19 8.89
CA VAL A 45 17.52 -9.44 8.12
C VAL A 45 17.20 -10.57 9.08
N SER A 46 16.09 -11.26 8.85
CA SER A 46 15.76 -12.51 9.55
C SER A 46 15.84 -13.71 8.60
N ARG A 47 16.46 -14.79 9.07
CA ARG A 47 16.53 -16.09 8.41
C ARG A 47 16.01 -17.13 9.40
N GLY A 48 14.72 -17.45 9.31
CA GLY A 48 14.02 -18.06 10.45
C GLY A 48 14.12 -17.15 11.68
N THR A 49 14.55 -17.70 12.82
CA THR A 49 14.73 -16.94 14.08
C THR A 49 16.09 -16.25 14.21
N ALA A 50 17.04 -16.50 13.30
CA ALA A 50 18.32 -15.80 13.29
C ALA A 50 18.16 -14.38 12.74
N VAL A 51 18.67 -13.38 13.46
CA VAL A 51 18.54 -11.96 13.12
C VAL A 51 19.92 -11.33 12.94
N SER A 52 20.07 -10.47 11.94
CA SER A 52 21.28 -9.68 11.70
C SER A 52 20.94 -8.26 11.22
N HIS A 53 21.88 -7.34 11.41
CA HIS A 53 21.69 -5.91 11.18
C HIS A 53 22.62 -5.43 10.07
N HIS A 54 22.06 -4.76 9.07
CA HIS A 54 22.76 -4.32 7.86
C HIS A 54 22.33 -2.90 7.50
N ALA A 55 23.05 -2.27 6.57
CA ALA A 55 22.55 -1.13 5.82
C ALA A 55 21.79 -1.61 4.57
N PHE A 56 20.79 -0.86 4.12
CA PHE A 56 19.98 -1.27 2.95
C PHE A 56 20.80 -1.41 1.66
N ARG A 57 21.84 -0.58 1.48
CA ARG A 57 22.82 -0.70 0.39
C ARG A 57 23.53 -2.06 0.32
N GLU A 58 23.48 -2.86 1.37
CA GLU A 58 24.07 -4.20 1.42
C GLU A 58 23.13 -5.30 0.91
N LEU A 59 21.86 -4.97 0.61
CA LEU A 59 20.87 -5.89 0.04
C LEU A 59 21.42 -6.77 -1.11
N PRO A 60 22.20 -6.24 -2.09
CA PRO A 60 22.70 -7.06 -3.19
C PRO A 60 23.63 -8.20 -2.75
N ARG A 61 24.23 -8.12 -1.55
CA ARG A 61 25.09 -9.16 -0.97
C ARG A 61 24.33 -10.18 -0.14
N LEU A 62 23.08 -9.89 0.22
CA LEU A 62 22.23 -10.72 1.05
C LEU A 62 21.32 -11.65 0.22
N LEU A 63 21.18 -11.35 -1.06
CA LEU A 63 20.48 -12.15 -2.05
C LEU A 63 21.47 -12.99 -2.86
N ARG A 64 20.96 -14.04 -3.49
CA ARG A 64 21.71 -15.00 -4.31
C ARG A 64 21.37 -14.77 -5.78
N ALA A 65 22.30 -15.11 -6.67
CA ALA A 65 21.99 -15.21 -8.09
C ALA A 65 20.81 -16.19 -8.31
N GLY A 66 19.84 -15.79 -9.13
CA GLY A 66 18.61 -16.55 -9.37
C GLY A 66 17.44 -16.18 -8.44
N ASP A 67 17.67 -15.44 -7.35
CA ASP A 67 16.55 -14.88 -6.56
C ASP A 67 15.73 -13.93 -7.43
N LEU A 68 14.41 -13.91 -7.20
CA LEU A 68 13.48 -13.03 -7.87
C LEU A 68 12.88 -12.02 -6.89
N LEU A 69 13.02 -10.73 -7.18
CA LEU A 69 12.28 -9.67 -6.51
C LEU A 69 10.98 -9.38 -7.27
N VAL A 70 9.83 -9.56 -6.62
CA VAL A 70 8.54 -9.11 -7.17
C VAL A 70 8.25 -7.71 -6.66
N VAL A 71 8.19 -6.74 -7.56
CA VAL A 71 8.08 -5.31 -7.22
C VAL A 71 6.75 -4.72 -7.69
N ASN A 72 6.12 -3.93 -6.83
CA ASN A 72 4.93 -3.18 -7.21
C ASN A 72 5.33 -1.89 -7.95
N THR A 73 4.78 -1.73 -9.16
CA THR A 73 5.11 -0.64 -10.09
C THR A 73 4.06 0.48 -10.11
N SER A 74 3.03 0.41 -9.26
CA SER A 74 2.04 1.49 -9.13
C SER A 74 2.69 2.83 -8.80
N GLU A 75 2.42 3.85 -9.61
CA GLU A 75 2.74 5.24 -9.26
C GLU A 75 1.89 5.70 -8.07
N THR A 76 2.47 6.51 -7.19
CA THR A 76 1.68 7.23 -6.18
C THR A 76 0.99 8.43 -6.80
N LEU A 77 -0.29 8.63 -6.50
CA LEU A 77 -1.06 9.77 -6.96
C LEU A 77 -0.97 10.93 -5.95
N ALA A 78 -1.11 12.15 -6.47
CA ALA A 78 -1.34 13.35 -5.65
C ALA A 78 -2.80 13.38 -5.15
N ALA A 79 -3.16 12.36 -4.37
CA ALA A 79 -4.53 11.96 -4.09
C ALA A 79 -5.26 12.81 -3.05
N ALA A 80 -4.60 13.79 -2.41
CA ALA A 80 -5.26 14.75 -1.51
C ALA A 80 -5.51 16.07 -2.24
N VAL A 81 -6.78 16.46 -2.38
CA VAL A 81 -7.18 17.71 -3.04
C VAL A 81 -8.05 18.56 -2.11
N ASP A 82 -7.75 19.85 -2.01
CA ASP A 82 -8.57 20.79 -1.25
C ASP A 82 -9.93 21.02 -1.94
N GLY A 83 -10.99 21.08 -1.15
CA GLY A 83 -12.35 21.30 -1.63
C GLY A 83 -13.22 22.08 -0.65
N ARG A 84 -14.49 22.27 -1.02
CA ARG A 84 -15.49 22.95 -0.18
C ARG A 84 -16.80 22.20 -0.15
N LEU A 85 -17.24 21.82 1.06
CA LEU A 85 -18.59 21.33 1.33
C LEU A 85 -19.44 22.50 1.85
N GLY A 86 -20.28 23.06 0.98
CA GLY A 86 -20.95 24.35 1.24
C GLY A 86 -19.92 25.46 1.49
N ASN A 87 -19.92 26.04 2.69
CA ASN A 87 -18.97 27.07 3.11
C ASN A 87 -17.77 26.51 3.89
N THR A 88 -17.73 25.21 4.16
CA THR A 88 -16.70 24.56 4.96
C THR A 88 -15.58 24.06 4.07
N ARG A 89 -14.32 24.33 4.45
CA ARG A 89 -13.15 23.73 3.79
C ARG A 89 -13.05 22.25 4.16
N VAL A 90 -12.74 21.42 3.18
CA VAL A 90 -12.49 19.99 3.34
C VAL A 90 -11.28 19.60 2.50
N VAL A 91 -10.67 18.46 2.82
CA VAL A 91 -9.69 17.80 1.95
C VAL A 91 -10.31 16.49 1.50
N VAL A 92 -10.30 16.23 0.20
CA VAL A 92 -10.75 14.98 -0.40
C VAL A 92 -9.52 14.10 -0.59
N HIS A 93 -9.47 12.97 0.12
CA HIS A 93 -8.52 11.91 -0.16
C HIS A 93 -9.18 10.94 -1.14
N PHE A 94 -8.66 10.87 -2.36
CA PHE A 94 -9.11 9.90 -3.34
C PHE A 94 -8.42 8.58 -3.10
N SER A 95 -9.20 7.51 -3.01
CA SER A 95 -8.73 6.18 -2.68
C SER A 95 -8.52 5.34 -3.93
N THR A 96 -9.62 4.91 -4.53
CA THR A 96 -9.60 3.98 -5.65
C THR A 96 -10.69 4.36 -6.63
N ARG A 97 -10.41 4.23 -7.94
CA ARG A 97 -11.39 4.42 -9.00
C ARG A 97 -12.07 3.08 -9.32
N GLY A 98 -13.39 3.04 -9.21
CA GLY A 98 -14.21 1.90 -9.60
C GLY A 98 -14.34 1.76 -11.12
N ASP A 99 -14.73 0.56 -11.57
CA ASP A 99 -14.89 0.26 -13.00
C ASP A 99 -16.07 1.05 -13.63
N ASP A 100 -17.02 1.48 -12.80
CA ASP A 100 -18.15 2.35 -13.17
C ASP A 100 -17.77 3.85 -13.26
N GLY A 101 -16.48 4.17 -13.07
CA GLY A 101 -15.97 5.53 -13.13
C GLY A 101 -16.14 6.34 -11.84
N ARG A 102 -16.82 5.81 -10.82
CA ARG A 102 -16.89 6.45 -9.50
C ARG A 102 -15.55 6.37 -8.78
N TRP A 103 -15.34 7.29 -7.84
CA TRP A 103 -14.18 7.30 -6.96
C TRP A 103 -14.60 6.98 -5.54
N ALA A 104 -13.92 6.03 -4.91
CA ALA A 104 -13.94 5.89 -3.47
C ALA A 104 -13.14 7.05 -2.88
N VAL A 105 -13.74 7.83 -1.99
CA VAL A 105 -13.10 9.00 -1.38
C VAL A 105 -13.33 9.04 0.12
N GLU A 106 -12.38 9.62 0.85
CA GLU A 106 -12.51 9.99 2.25
C GLU A 106 -12.50 11.52 2.37
N LEU A 107 -13.51 12.07 3.04
CA LEU A 107 -13.54 13.50 3.37
C LEU A 107 -12.86 13.73 4.71
N ARG A 108 -11.90 14.66 4.72
CA ARG A 108 -11.15 15.03 5.91
C ARG A 108 -11.31 16.51 6.21
N ASP A 109 -11.23 16.83 7.50
CA ASP A 109 -11.16 18.21 7.96
C ASP A 109 -9.70 18.68 7.97
N PRO A 110 -9.39 19.85 7.40
CA PRO A 110 -8.06 20.42 7.50
C PRO A 110 -7.77 20.76 8.96
N ASP A 111 -6.59 20.40 9.44
CA ASP A 111 -6.09 20.78 10.75
C ASP A 111 -5.04 21.89 10.63
N GLU A 112 -4.80 22.61 11.73
CA GLU A 112 -3.87 23.76 11.76
C GLU A 112 -2.40 23.36 11.56
N ARG A 113 -2.06 22.08 11.73
CA ARG A 113 -0.71 21.51 11.58
C ARG A 113 -0.47 20.97 10.16
N GLY A 114 -1.44 21.13 9.26
CA GLY A 114 -1.39 20.61 7.89
C GLY A 114 -1.63 19.10 7.81
N THR A 115 -2.05 18.46 8.89
CA THR A 115 -2.63 17.10 8.83
C THR A 115 -4.12 17.21 8.57
N THR A 116 -4.77 16.09 8.27
CA THR A 116 -6.22 16.06 8.12
C THR A 116 -6.81 15.10 9.15
N ARG A 117 -8.03 15.34 9.62
CA ARG A 117 -8.75 14.44 10.55
C ARG A 117 -9.97 13.82 9.88
N ALA A 118 -10.31 12.58 10.27
CA ALA A 118 -11.48 11.91 9.73
C ALA A 118 -12.70 12.76 10.04
N ARG A 119 -13.49 13.10 9.02
CA ARG A 119 -14.73 13.83 9.25
C ARG A 119 -15.76 12.86 9.83
N ILE A 120 -16.07 13.02 11.12
CA ILE A 120 -17.10 12.22 11.78
C ILE A 120 -18.47 12.77 11.43
N TRP A 121 -19.29 11.95 10.77
CA TRP A 121 -20.65 12.31 10.41
C TRP A 121 -21.64 11.93 11.53
N ASN A 122 -21.89 12.86 12.46
CA ASN A 122 -22.86 12.63 13.54
C ASN A 122 -24.31 12.91 13.07
N SER A 123 -25.14 11.87 13.13
CA SER A 123 -26.58 11.88 12.83
C SER A 123 -27.39 12.97 13.56
N ALA A 124 -26.90 13.47 14.69
CA ALA A 124 -27.57 14.49 15.50
C ALA A 124 -27.45 15.94 14.97
N ARG A 125 -26.38 16.27 14.22
CA ARG A 125 -26.14 17.66 13.76
C ARG A 125 -26.91 18.01 12.47
N SER A 126 -27.30 17.02 11.68
CA SER A 126 -28.06 17.21 10.44
C SER A 126 -29.57 17.41 10.64
N ALA A 127 -30.10 17.19 11.86
CA ALA A 127 -31.54 17.17 12.11
C ALA A 127 -32.20 18.57 12.28
N ARG A 128 -31.43 19.67 12.25
CA ARG A 128 -31.98 21.03 12.50
C ARG A 128 -32.36 21.83 11.26
N ARG A 129 -32.37 21.25 10.05
CA ARG A 129 -32.86 21.98 8.87
C ARG A 129 -33.81 21.15 8.00
N LYS A 130 -35.06 21.62 8.03
CA LYS A 130 -36.25 21.29 7.23
C LYS A 130 -37.04 20.05 7.66
N GLY A 131 -38.23 20.35 8.16
CA GLY A 131 -39.25 19.36 8.51
C GLY A 131 -39.78 18.61 7.30
N GLY A 132 -40.29 17.41 7.58
CA GLY A 132 -40.93 16.53 6.62
C GLY A 132 -40.38 15.11 6.67
N GLY A 133 -41.02 14.26 7.47
CA GLY A 133 -41.17 12.80 7.28
C GLY A 133 -39.93 11.94 6.95
N GLY A 134 -39.52 11.11 7.92
CA GLY A 134 -38.69 9.92 7.69
C GLY A 134 -37.31 10.00 8.34
N ARG A 135 -37.11 9.23 9.42
CA ARG A 135 -35.80 9.06 10.06
C ARG A 135 -34.87 8.29 9.11
N ARG A 136 -34.11 8.97 8.25
CA ARG A 136 -32.84 8.43 7.74
C ARG A 136 -31.75 8.80 8.73
N ALA A 137 -31.01 7.81 9.24
CA ALA A 137 -29.75 8.05 9.92
C ALA A 137 -28.82 8.75 8.91
N GLY A 138 -28.77 10.09 8.93
CA GLY A 138 -28.16 10.84 7.84
C GLY A 138 -26.68 10.53 7.76
N GLY A 139 -26.20 10.04 6.62
CA GLY A 139 -24.80 10.01 6.17
C GLY A 139 -24.55 11.14 5.16
N PRO A 140 -23.33 11.33 4.63
CA PRO A 140 -23.02 12.32 3.59
C PRO A 140 -23.61 12.01 2.20
N ALA A 141 -24.49 11.02 2.05
CA ALA A 141 -25.18 10.75 0.78
C ALA A 141 -25.87 12.01 0.23
N GLY A 142 -25.64 12.31 -1.04
CA GLY A 142 -26.11 13.52 -1.74
C GLY A 142 -25.30 14.79 -1.42
N CYS A 143 -24.28 14.74 -0.55
CA CYS A 143 -23.41 15.87 -0.32
C CYS A 143 -22.55 16.17 -1.55
N GLU A 144 -22.46 17.45 -1.90
CA GLU A 144 -21.66 17.92 -3.01
C GLU A 144 -20.42 18.66 -2.50
N VAL A 145 -19.24 18.19 -2.88
CA VAL A 145 -17.96 18.85 -2.64
C VAL A 145 -17.54 19.59 -3.90
N ARG A 146 -17.38 20.91 -3.80
CA ARG A 146 -16.82 21.73 -4.87
C ARG A 146 -15.30 21.62 -4.86
N LEU A 147 -14.73 21.29 -6.01
CA LEU A 147 -13.31 21.13 -6.24
C LEU A 147 -12.79 22.29 -7.13
N PRO A 148 -11.47 22.50 -7.20
CA PRO A 148 -10.87 23.41 -8.18
C PRO A 148 -11.29 23.07 -9.62
N GLY A 149 -11.19 24.05 -10.52
CA GLY A 149 -11.63 23.88 -11.91
C GLY A 149 -13.15 23.77 -12.12
N GLY A 150 -13.96 24.06 -11.09
CA GLY A 150 -15.43 24.02 -11.18
C GLY A 150 -16.03 22.60 -11.15
N LEU A 151 -15.21 21.58 -10.93
CA LEU A 151 -15.64 20.21 -10.74
C LEU A 151 -16.40 20.05 -9.41
N ARG A 152 -17.35 19.12 -9.40
CA ARG A 152 -18.16 18.79 -8.23
C ARG A 152 -18.11 17.29 -8.01
N LEU A 153 -18.03 16.90 -6.76
CA LEU A 153 -17.97 15.50 -6.35
C LEU A 153 -19.19 15.22 -5.49
N VAL A 154 -20.07 14.35 -5.97
CA VAL A 154 -21.32 13.98 -5.29
C VAL A 154 -21.12 12.66 -4.59
N LEU A 155 -21.20 12.64 -3.26
CA LEU A 155 -21.12 11.41 -2.47
C LEU A 155 -22.45 10.66 -2.57
N GLU A 156 -22.41 9.38 -2.88
CA GLU A 156 -23.61 8.59 -3.17
C GLU A 156 -23.90 7.59 -2.05
N GLU A 157 -22.95 6.69 -1.78
CA GLU A 157 -23.12 5.59 -0.82
C GLU A 157 -21.79 5.22 -0.15
N PRO A 158 -21.81 4.61 1.06
CA PRO A 158 -20.58 4.17 1.70
C PRO A 158 -19.93 3.03 0.90
N LEU A 159 -18.59 3.02 0.83
CA LEU A 159 -17.83 1.97 0.15
C LEU A 159 -18.10 0.59 0.75
N SER A 160 -18.14 0.53 2.08
CA SER A 160 -18.43 -0.67 2.86
C SER A 160 -19.67 -0.44 3.72
N PRO A 161 -20.66 -1.35 3.72
CA PRO A 161 -21.84 -1.22 4.57
C PRO A 161 -21.45 -1.04 6.05
N GLY A 162 -22.00 0.00 6.68
CA GLY A 162 -21.73 0.31 8.09
C GLY A 162 -20.45 1.13 8.34
N SER A 163 -19.58 1.35 7.35
CA SER A 163 -18.48 2.32 7.46
C SER A 163 -18.98 3.72 7.08
N GLY A 164 -18.61 4.72 7.89
CA GLY A 164 -18.88 6.13 7.61
C GLY A 164 -17.74 6.86 6.92
N ARG A 165 -16.61 6.18 6.65
CA ARG A 165 -15.33 6.82 6.27
C ARG A 165 -15.20 7.00 4.76
N LEU A 166 -15.15 5.89 4.02
CA LEU A 166 -14.98 5.89 2.57
C LEU A 166 -16.34 5.85 1.88
N TRP A 167 -16.51 6.67 0.86
CA TRP A 167 -17.75 6.83 0.11
C TRP A 167 -17.49 6.72 -1.38
N TRP A 168 -18.34 5.99 -2.08
CA TRP A 168 -18.42 6.11 -3.53
C TRP A 168 -18.96 7.48 -3.89
N ALA A 169 -18.26 8.15 -4.78
CA ALA A 169 -18.61 9.48 -5.25
C ALA A 169 -18.47 9.58 -6.76
N ARG A 170 -19.45 10.25 -7.37
CA ARG A 170 -19.48 10.53 -8.80
C ARG A 170 -19.03 11.96 -9.06
N VAL A 171 -18.29 12.12 -10.15
CA VAL A 171 -17.85 13.42 -10.64
C VAL A 171 -18.97 14.05 -11.45
N ALA A 172 -19.27 15.32 -11.21
CA ALA A 172 -20.22 16.15 -11.95
C ALA A 172 -19.54 17.48 -12.32
N GLY A 173 -19.78 18.03 -13.51
CA GLY A 173 -19.06 19.23 -13.95
C GLY A 173 -19.72 20.00 -15.10
N PRO A 174 -19.20 21.19 -15.47
CA PRO A 174 -19.77 22.04 -16.52
C PRO A 174 -19.77 21.43 -17.94
N LEU A 175 -19.21 20.23 -18.12
CA LEU A 175 -19.20 19.46 -19.36
C LEU A 175 -20.30 18.38 -19.41
N ASP A 176 -21.18 18.31 -18.41
CA ASP A 176 -22.40 17.49 -18.47
C ASP A 176 -23.45 18.18 -19.37
N VAL A 177 -23.14 18.27 -20.67
CA VAL A 177 -24.16 18.47 -21.71
C VAL A 177 -24.81 17.11 -21.95
N GLU A 178 -26.14 17.06 -21.93
CA GLU A 178 -26.93 15.84 -22.16
C GLU A 178 -26.38 15.04 -23.36
N GLY A 179 -25.87 13.84 -23.10
CA GLY A 179 -25.31 12.93 -24.12
C GLY A 179 -23.83 12.55 -23.96
N ALA A 180 -23.07 13.15 -23.04
CA ALA A 180 -21.64 12.84 -22.84
C ALA A 180 -21.36 11.69 -21.84
N GLY A 181 -22.27 10.70 -21.75
CA GLY A 181 -22.20 9.58 -20.79
C GLY A 181 -21.01 8.64 -20.94
N GLU A 182 -20.17 8.82 -21.97
CA GLU A 182 -18.99 7.99 -22.22
C GLU A 182 -17.68 8.78 -22.38
N ALA A 183 -17.72 10.12 -22.35
CA ALA A 183 -16.60 10.97 -22.77
C ALA A 183 -15.85 11.72 -21.65
N LEU A 184 -15.97 11.30 -20.38
CA LEU A 184 -15.00 11.67 -19.33
C LEU A 184 -13.80 10.70 -19.26
N THR A 185 -13.60 9.89 -20.31
CA THR A 185 -12.59 8.82 -20.39
C THR A 185 -11.41 9.13 -21.31
N ALA A 186 -11.38 10.24 -22.06
CA ALA A 186 -10.48 10.33 -23.22
C ALA A 186 -9.62 11.60 -23.29
N ALA A 187 -8.73 11.80 -22.31
CA ALA A 187 -7.38 12.36 -22.54
C ALA A 187 -6.53 12.21 -21.26
N PRO A 188 -5.26 11.79 -21.34
CA PRO A 188 -4.32 11.91 -20.23
C PRO A 188 -4.24 13.39 -19.79
N GLY A 189 -4.76 13.70 -18.59
CA GLY A 189 -4.68 15.06 -18.03
C GLY A 189 -6.01 15.82 -17.92
N THR A 190 -7.15 15.23 -18.30
CA THR A 190 -8.48 15.81 -18.05
C THR A 190 -9.22 15.09 -16.91
N GLY A 191 -10.23 15.74 -16.31
CA GLY A 191 -11.01 15.17 -15.20
C GLY A 191 -10.26 15.10 -13.86
N ILE A 192 -10.64 14.16 -12.98
CA ILE A 192 -10.09 14.05 -11.61
C ILE A 192 -8.58 13.78 -11.59
N LEU A 193 -8.06 12.98 -12.53
CA LEU A 193 -6.62 12.73 -12.60
C LEU A 193 -5.84 13.98 -13.02
N GLY A 194 -6.39 14.81 -13.92
CA GLY A 194 -5.85 16.13 -14.23
C GLY A 194 -5.85 17.06 -13.01
N LEU A 195 -7.00 17.13 -12.32
CA LEU A 195 -7.16 17.88 -11.07
C LEU A 195 -6.13 17.48 -10.00
N MET A 196 -5.89 16.18 -9.81
CA MET A 196 -4.88 15.69 -8.87
C MET A 196 -3.47 16.15 -9.26
N ARG A 197 -3.12 16.09 -10.55
CA ARG A 197 -1.80 16.54 -11.01
C ARG A 197 -1.58 18.04 -10.82
N GLU A 198 -2.62 18.84 -11.01
CA GLU A 198 -2.53 20.31 -10.95
C GLU A 198 -2.69 20.87 -9.53
N HIS A 199 -3.63 20.32 -8.75
CA HIS A 199 -4.04 20.87 -7.45
C HIS A 199 -3.87 19.90 -6.29
N GLY A 200 -3.49 18.65 -6.57
CA GLY A 200 -3.33 17.62 -5.56
C GLY A 200 -1.98 17.65 -4.87
N ARG A 201 -1.90 16.91 -3.77
CA ARG A 201 -0.67 16.57 -3.05
C ARG A 201 -0.74 15.12 -2.56
N PRO A 202 0.39 14.49 -2.21
CA PRO A 202 0.36 13.18 -1.56
C PRO A 202 -0.47 13.22 -0.27
N ILE A 203 -1.06 12.08 0.09
CA ILE A 203 -1.69 11.94 1.41
C ILE A 203 -0.58 11.96 2.46
N ARG A 204 -0.71 12.87 3.42
CA ARG A 204 0.26 13.02 4.51
C ARG A 204 0.00 11.99 5.61
N TYR A 205 1.04 11.24 5.97
CA TYR A 205 0.99 10.38 7.17
C TYR A 205 0.99 11.22 8.45
N SER A 206 0.16 10.83 9.41
CA SER A 206 -0.05 11.58 10.66
C SER A 206 1.23 11.75 11.51
N TYR A 207 2.18 10.81 11.41
CA TYR A 207 3.44 10.84 12.16
C TYR A 207 4.52 11.75 11.53
N THR A 208 4.30 12.26 10.31
CA THR A 208 5.29 13.07 9.60
C THR A 208 5.25 14.53 10.05
N GLU A 209 6.41 15.20 10.08
CA GLU A 209 6.52 16.58 10.59
C GLU A 209 5.86 17.61 9.67
N ARG A 210 5.87 17.34 8.35
CA ARG A 210 5.37 18.24 7.30
C ARG A 210 5.02 17.46 6.03
N ASP A 211 4.30 18.12 5.13
CA ASP A 211 4.07 17.61 3.78
C ASP A 211 5.40 17.36 3.06
N GLN A 212 5.41 16.32 2.22
CA GLN A 212 6.54 15.95 1.39
C GLN A 212 6.15 16.07 -0.09
N PRO A 213 7.08 16.45 -0.98
CA PRO A 213 6.78 16.51 -2.41
C PRO A 213 6.48 15.10 -2.96
N LEU A 214 5.69 15.01 -4.03
CA LEU A 214 5.29 13.72 -4.62
C LEU A 214 6.48 12.81 -4.96
N SER A 215 7.63 13.38 -5.35
CA SER A 215 8.87 12.65 -5.64
C SER A 215 9.41 11.83 -4.46
N VAL A 216 9.08 12.20 -3.22
CA VAL A 216 9.45 11.44 -2.01
C VAL A 216 8.66 10.14 -1.88
N TYR A 217 7.45 10.10 -2.45
CA TYR A 217 6.55 8.94 -2.42
C TYR A 217 6.74 8.02 -3.64
N GLN A 218 7.35 8.52 -4.72
CA GLN A 218 7.63 7.69 -5.90
C GLN A 218 8.82 6.76 -5.67
N THR A 219 8.60 5.48 -5.94
CA THR A 219 9.66 4.46 -5.97
C THR A 219 10.37 4.48 -7.32
N VAL A 220 11.57 3.88 -7.39
CA VAL A 220 12.30 3.75 -8.67
C VAL A 220 11.62 2.80 -9.66
N PHE A 221 10.65 2.01 -9.20
CA PHE A 221 9.89 1.06 -10.01
C PHE A 221 8.56 1.62 -10.52
N ALA A 222 8.21 2.86 -10.16
CA ALA A 222 6.96 3.46 -10.55
C ALA A 222 6.87 3.59 -12.09
N LEU A 223 5.81 3.04 -12.68
CA LEU A 223 5.55 3.06 -14.11
C LEU A 223 4.17 3.66 -14.40
N PRO A 224 4.04 4.59 -15.35
CA PRO A 224 2.74 5.14 -15.74
C PRO A 224 1.75 4.06 -16.19
N SER A 225 0.53 4.10 -15.65
CA SER A 225 -0.58 3.30 -16.16
C SER A 225 -1.18 3.93 -17.41
N THR A 226 -1.65 3.10 -18.35
CA THR A 226 -2.31 3.53 -19.59
C THR A 226 -3.55 4.38 -19.36
N ASP A 227 -4.32 4.08 -18.31
CA ASP A 227 -5.52 4.82 -17.89
C ASP A 227 -5.23 5.94 -16.87
N GLY A 228 -3.94 6.19 -16.59
CA GLY A 228 -3.47 7.18 -15.62
C GLY A 228 -3.73 6.80 -14.16
N ALA A 229 -4.10 5.55 -13.89
CA ALA A 229 -4.28 5.07 -12.52
C ALA A 229 -2.98 4.88 -11.77
N GLY A 230 -3.11 4.89 -10.45
CA GLY A 230 -2.04 4.69 -9.51
C GLY A 230 -2.61 4.46 -8.12
N SER A 231 -1.73 4.35 -7.14
CA SER A 231 -2.07 4.20 -5.74
C SER A 231 -2.27 5.55 -5.06
N ALA A 232 -3.24 5.65 -4.16
CA ALA A 232 -3.30 6.74 -3.19
C ALA A 232 -2.11 6.67 -2.20
N GLU A 233 -1.68 5.46 -1.85
CA GLU A 233 -0.59 5.18 -0.92
C GLU A 233 0.64 4.59 -1.62
N MET A 234 1.85 4.95 -1.23
CA MET A 234 3.04 4.42 -1.91
C MET A 234 3.32 2.95 -1.54
N PRO A 235 3.92 2.15 -2.46
CA PRO A 235 4.53 0.86 -2.12
C PRO A 235 5.83 1.06 -1.34
N SER A 236 5.71 1.47 -0.08
CA SER A 236 6.77 2.02 0.77
C SER A 236 7.99 1.11 0.96
N ALA A 237 7.82 -0.22 0.98
CA ALA A 237 8.93 -1.17 1.08
C ALA A 237 9.94 -1.06 -0.07
N ALA A 238 9.49 -0.58 -1.24
CA ALA A 238 10.34 -0.36 -2.40
C ALA A 238 10.94 1.06 -2.44
N ARG A 239 10.58 1.95 -1.51
CA ARG A 239 11.07 3.33 -1.48
C ARG A 239 12.59 3.43 -1.38
N PRO A 240 13.30 2.62 -0.56
CA PRO A 240 14.75 2.77 -0.41
C PRO A 240 15.56 2.38 -1.64
N PHE A 241 14.97 1.73 -2.64
CA PHE A 241 15.70 1.36 -3.86
C PHE A 241 16.11 2.61 -4.66
N THR A 242 17.37 2.58 -5.13
CA THR A 242 17.92 3.55 -6.08
C THR A 242 18.20 2.85 -7.41
N ALA A 243 18.32 3.61 -8.50
CA ALA A 243 18.67 3.05 -9.80
C ALA A 243 20.02 2.29 -9.74
N GLY A 244 21.01 2.84 -9.03
CA GLY A 244 22.31 2.18 -8.83
C GLY A 244 22.20 0.85 -8.07
N LEU A 245 21.39 0.80 -7.01
CA LEU A 245 21.16 -0.44 -6.27
C LEU A 245 20.46 -1.51 -7.14
N VAL A 246 19.48 -1.10 -7.95
CA VAL A 246 18.79 -1.99 -8.90
C VAL A 246 19.77 -2.53 -9.94
N THR A 247 20.65 -1.68 -10.49
CA THR A 247 21.71 -2.13 -11.40
C THR A 247 22.65 -3.12 -10.74
N GLU A 248 23.07 -2.89 -9.48
CA GLU A 248 23.92 -3.83 -8.75
C GLU A 248 23.23 -5.18 -8.55
N LEU A 249 21.96 -5.19 -8.13
CA LEU A 249 21.15 -6.41 -7.99
C LEU A 249 21.12 -7.22 -9.28
N VAL A 250 20.76 -6.58 -10.39
CA VAL A 250 20.69 -7.23 -11.71
C VAL A 250 22.06 -7.76 -12.14
N SER A 251 23.13 -6.98 -11.94
CA SER A 251 24.50 -7.40 -12.29
C SER A 251 24.99 -8.62 -11.49
N ARG A 252 24.44 -8.86 -10.30
CA ARG A 252 24.70 -10.03 -9.46
C ARG A 252 23.78 -11.22 -9.77
N GLY A 253 22.92 -11.10 -10.78
CA GLY A 253 22.01 -12.17 -11.21
C GLY A 253 20.70 -12.24 -10.42
N VAL A 254 20.33 -11.19 -9.67
CA VAL A 254 18.99 -11.07 -9.08
C VAL A 254 18.02 -10.60 -10.17
N GLN A 255 16.90 -11.30 -10.29
CA GLN A 255 15.87 -11.01 -11.28
C GLN A 255 14.79 -10.10 -10.68
N ILE A 256 14.05 -9.37 -11.53
CA ILE A 256 12.97 -8.48 -11.11
C ILE A 256 11.71 -8.77 -11.93
N ALA A 257 10.60 -9.04 -11.24
CA ALA A 257 9.27 -9.23 -11.84
C ALA A 257 8.35 -8.06 -11.45
N PRO A 258 7.91 -7.22 -12.40
CA PRO A 258 6.97 -6.14 -12.11
C PRO A 258 5.53 -6.66 -11.97
N ILE A 259 4.82 -6.16 -10.97
CA ILE A 259 3.35 -6.28 -10.85
C ILE A 259 2.77 -4.89 -10.59
N SER A 260 1.45 -4.75 -10.65
CA SER A 260 0.77 -3.55 -10.13
C SER A 260 -0.28 -3.93 -9.11
N LEU A 261 -0.33 -3.21 -8.01
CA LEU A 261 -1.48 -3.18 -7.10
C LEU A 261 -1.67 -1.73 -6.64
N HIS A 262 -2.81 -1.15 -7.01
CA HIS A 262 -3.15 0.24 -6.70
C HIS A 262 -3.80 0.29 -5.33
N THR A 263 -3.00 0.68 -4.34
CA THR A 263 -3.46 0.77 -2.96
C THR A 263 -4.29 2.02 -2.76
N GLY A 264 -5.43 1.87 -2.08
CA GLY A 264 -6.27 3.00 -1.70
C GLY A 264 -5.80 3.67 -0.40
N VAL A 265 -6.61 4.60 0.11
CA VAL A 265 -6.37 5.28 1.40
C VAL A 265 -6.40 4.26 2.54
N ALA A 266 -5.23 3.99 3.12
CA ALA A 266 -5.10 3.31 4.40
C ALA A 266 -5.29 4.34 5.53
N SER A 267 -6.19 4.10 6.48
CA SER A 267 -6.21 4.88 7.71
C SER A 267 -5.48 4.08 8.78
N ALA A 268 -4.45 4.68 9.37
CA ALA A 268 -3.80 4.16 10.58
C ALA A 268 -4.79 4.04 11.76
N GLU A 269 -5.99 4.60 11.65
CA GLU A 269 -6.95 4.74 12.74
C GLU A 269 -8.05 3.65 12.76
N ALA A 270 -8.11 2.72 11.79
CA ALA A 270 -9.23 1.77 11.71
C ALA A 270 -8.83 0.35 11.30
N HIS A 271 -9.25 -0.64 12.11
CA HIS A 271 -9.13 -2.08 11.85
C HIS A 271 -10.18 -2.56 10.82
N GLU A 272 -10.40 -1.80 9.74
CA GLU A 272 -11.34 -2.15 8.68
C GLU A 272 -10.76 -3.31 7.85
N PRO A 273 -11.60 -4.28 7.42
CA PRO A 273 -11.16 -5.27 6.45
C PRO A 273 -10.73 -4.55 5.16
N PRO A 274 -9.70 -5.06 4.45
CA PRO A 274 -9.27 -4.45 3.21
C PRO A 274 -10.43 -4.48 2.22
N TYR A 275 -10.75 -3.33 1.64
CA TYR A 275 -11.64 -3.26 0.51
C TYR A 275 -10.91 -3.74 -0.75
N PRO A 276 -11.64 -4.15 -1.81
CA PRO A 276 -11.01 -4.60 -3.03
C PRO A 276 -10.09 -3.53 -3.62
N GLU A 277 -8.89 -3.94 -4.01
CA GLU A 277 -7.90 -3.09 -4.67
C GLU A 277 -7.59 -3.64 -6.06
N ARG A 278 -7.37 -2.73 -7.01
CA ARG A 278 -7.09 -3.13 -8.38
C ARG A 278 -5.64 -3.62 -8.49
N PHE A 279 -5.46 -4.77 -9.12
CA PHE A 279 -4.14 -5.37 -9.34
C PHE A 279 -4.01 -5.95 -10.74
N ALA A 280 -2.76 -6.15 -11.15
CA ALA A 280 -2.41 -6.93 -12.33
C ALA A 280 -1.08 -7.65 -12.11
N VAL A 281 -1.05 -8.93 -12.48
CA VAL A 281 0.14 -9.75 -12.65
C VAL A 281 0.27 -10.02 -14.15
N PRO A 282 1.23 -9.39 -14.85
CA PRO A 282 1.45 -9.61 -16.27
C PRO A 282 1.90 -11.04 -16.58
N GLU A 283 1.64 -11.49 -17.81
CA GLU A 283 2.06 -12.83 -18.29
C GLU A 283 3.58 -13.05 -18.18
N THR A 284 4.38 -12.03 -18.48
CA THR A 284 5.84 -12.09 -18.33
C THR A 284 6.26 -12.34 -16.89
N SER A 285 5.65 -11.64 -15.94
CA SER A 285 5.91 -11.81 -14.51
C SER A 285 5.43 -13.15 -13.98
N ALA A 286 4.24 -13.61 -14.39
CA ALA A 286 3.72 -14.93 -14.02
C ALA A 286 4.66 -16.06 -14.50
N ARG A 287 5.09 -16.00 -15.77
CA ARG A 287 6.06 -16.97 -16.32
C ARG A 287 7.39 -16.95 -15.58
N LEU A 288 7.92 -15.76 -15.28
CA LEU A 288 9.18 -15.61 -14.55
C LEU A 288 9.09 -16.18 -13.14
N ILE A 289 8.01 -15.87 -12.42
CA ILE A 289 7.77 -16.42 -11.08
C ILE A 289 7.71 -17.95 -11.13
N ASN A 290 6.92 -18.53 -12.05
CA ASN A 290 6.81 -19.97 -12.19
C ASN A 290 8.14 -20.63 -12.57
N ALA A 291 8.93 -20.02 -13.46
CA ALA A 291 10.25 -20.53 -13.85
C ALA A 291 11.23 -20.55 -12.67
N VAL A 292 11.23 -19.51 -11.84
CA VAL A 292 12.05 -19.43 -10.63
C VAL A 292 11.63 -20.51 -9.63
N LYS A 293 10.32 -20.71 -9.41
CA LYS A 293 9.82 -21.79 -8.54
C LYS A 293 10.21 -23.17 -9.07
N ALA A 294 10.08 -23.41 -10.38
CA ALA A 294 10.48 -24.68 -11.00
C ALA A 294 11.99 -24.94 -10.89
N GLY A 295 12.81 -23.88 -10.85
CA GLY A 295 14.25 -23.94 -10.64
C GLY A 295 14.68 -23.97 -9.16
N ASN A 296 13.75 -24.14 -8.21
CA ASN A 296 14.01 -24.04 -6.76
C ASN A 296 14.67 -22.71 -6.32
N GLY A 297 14.48 -21.64 -7.10
CA GLY A 297 14.86 -20.29 -6.73
C GLY A 297 13.87 -19.67 -5.75
N ARG A 298 14.27 -18.58 -5.11
CA ARG A 298 13.43 -17.88 -4.12
C ARG A 298 12.67 -16.73 -4.76
N VAL A 299 11.37 -16.65 -4.48
CA VAL A 299 10.51 -15.52 -4.83
C VAL A 299 10.35 -14.62 -3.61
N VAL A 300 10.97 -13.44 -3.66
CA VAL A 300 10.94 -12.45 -2.59
C VAL A 300 10.03 -11.29 -3.00
N ALA A 301 8.91 -11.14 -2.29
CA ALA A 301 8.01 -10.02 -2.52
C ALA A 301 8.58 -8.73 -1.90
N VAL A 302 8.53 -7.62 -2.64
CA VAL A 302 8.89 -6.30 -2.12
C VAL A 302 7.62 -5.56 -1.73
N GLY A 303 7.25 -5.70 -0.45
CA GLY A 303 6.05 -5.15 0.16
C GLY A 303 4.89 -6.13 0.24
N THR A 304 4.02 -5.90 1.22
CA THR A 304 2.79 -6.68 1.46
C THR A 304 1.81 -6.62 0.28
N THR A 305 1.86 -5.54 -0.50
CA THR A 305 1.07 -5.38 -1.74
C THR A 305 1.49 -6.36 -2.83
N ALA A 306 2.80 -6.60 -2.99
CA ALA A 306 3.31 -7.59 -3.93
C ALA A 306 2.92 -9.02 -3.52
N VAL A 307 2.92 -9.33 -2.22
CA VAL A 307 2.41 -10.61 -1.71
C VAL A 307 0.95 -10.80 -2.12
N ARG A 308 0.08 -9.83 -1.82
CA ARG A 308 -1.36 -9.92 -2.16
C ARG A 308 -1.60 -10.07 -3.65
N ALA A 309 -0.91 -9.29 -4.50
CA ALA A 309 -1.06 -9.36 -5.94
C ALA A 309 -0.69 -10.75 -6.49
N VAL A 310 0.48 -11.27 -6.11
CA VAL A 310 0.96 -12.60 -6.55
C VAL A 310 0.04 -13.69 -6.02
N GLU A 311 -0.26 -13.70 -4.72
CA GLU A 311 -1.09 -14.72 -4.08
C GLU A 311 -2.53 -14.76 -4.60
N SER A 312 -3.04 -13.63 -5.11
CA SER A 312 -4.34 -13.53 -5.80
C SER A 312 -4.30 -14.12 -7.22
N ALA A 313 -3.12 -14.23 -7.81
CA ALA A 313 -2.91 -14.78 -9.15
C ALA A 313 -2.56 -16.27 -9.15
N VAL A 314 -2.48 -16.92 -7.98
CA VAL A 314 -2.19 -18.36 -7.85
C VAL A 314 -3.45 -19.18 -8.05
N ASP A 315 -3.41 -20.15 -8.96
CA ASP A 315 -4.52 -21.09 -9.19
C ASP A 315 -4.57 -22.22 -8.14
N ALA A 316 -5.41 -23.24 -8.34
CA ALA A 316 -5.55 -24.36 -7.42
C ALA A 316 -4.28 -25.23 -7.33
N ASP A 317 -3.50 -25.30 -8.42
CA ASP A 317 -2.31 -26.14 -8.56
C ASP A 317 -1.04 -25.45 -8.05
N GLY A 318 -1.15 -24.22 -7.54
CA GLY A 318 -0.01 -23.45 -7.04
C GLY A 318 0.74 -22.71 -8.16
N VAL A 319 0.18 -22.61 -9.35
CA VAL A 319 0.80 -21.94 -10.51
C VAL A 319 0.30 -20.49 -10.58
N VAL A 320 1.22 -19.54 -10.78
CA VAL A 320 0.86 -18.14 -11.00
C VAL A 320 0.34 -17.96 -12.43
N ARG A 321 -0.83 -17.37 -12.59
CA ARG A 321 -1.42 -17.04 -13.89
C ARG A 321 -1.40 -15.53 -14.12
N ALA A 322 -1.29 -15.11 -15.39
CA ALA A 322 -1.60 -13.72 -15.71
C ALA A 322 -3.03 -13.41 -15.28
N ARG A 323 -3.20 -12.35 -14.48
CA ARG A 323 -4.50 -11.97 -13.94
C ARG A 323 -4.53 -10.48 -13.69
N ALA A 324 -5.64 -9.85 -14.04
CA ALA A 324 -5.95 -8.48 -13.67
C ALA A 324 -7.38 -8.41 -13.13
N GLY A 325 -7.66 -7.38 -12.33
CA GLY A 325 -8.97 -7.15 -11.73
C GLY A 325 -8.83 -6.67 -10.29
N TRP A 326 -9.73 -7.12 -9.43
CA TRP A 326 -9.80 -6.70 -8.04
C TRP A 326 -9.36 -7.82 -7.10
N THR A 327 -8.61 -7.47 -6.05
CA THR A 327 -8.24 -8.37 -4.96
C THR A 327 -8.70 -7.82 -3.62
N ASP A 328 -9.49 -8.61 -2.91
CA ASP A 328 -9.87 -8.46 -1.51
C ASP A 328 -9.13 -9.48 -0.62
N LEU A 329 -8.08 -10.13 -1.17
CA LEU A 329 -7.37 -11.20 -0.50
C LEU A 329 -6.74 -10.72 0.82
N VAL A 330 -7.15 -11.35 1.91
CA VAL A 330 -6.52 -11.26 3.22
C VAL A 330 -5.60 -12.47 3.41
N VAL A 331 -4.32 -12.21 3.65
CA VAL A 331 -3.33 -13.26 3.95
C VAL A 331 -3.20 -13.39 5.47
N THR A 332 -3.52 -14.56 6.00
CA THR A 332 -3.42 -14.89 7.43
C THR A 332 -2.54 -16.12 7.63
N PRO A 333 -2.04 -16.39 8.85
CA PRO A 333 -1.24 -17.57 9.13
C PRO A 333 -1.94 -18.90 8.79
N GLU A 334 -3.27 -18.97 8.96
CA GLU A 334 -4.05 -20.19 8.68
C GLU A 334 -4.14 -20.49 7.19
N ARG A 335 -4.20 -19.45 6.34
CA ARG A 335 -4.16 -19.59 4.89
C ARG A 335 -2.74 -19.87 4.40
N GLY A 336 -1.76 -19.15 4.96
CA GLY A 336 -0.38 -19.13 4.47
C GLY A 336 -0.21 -18.41 3.12
N VAL A 337 0.98 -18.57 2.56
CA VAL A 337 1.36 -18.18 1.19
C VAL A 337 1.79 -19.43 0.42
N ARG A 338 1.60 -19.43 -0.91
CA ARG A 338 1.92 -20.59 -1.76
C ARG A 338 3.15 -20.37 -2.63
N VAL A 339 3.42 -19.13 -3.01
CA VAL A 339 4.47 -18.82 -3.98
C VAL A 339 5.61 -18.03 -3.35
N VAL A 340 5.28 -17.07 -2.48
CA VAL A 340 6.25 -16.17 -1.85
C VAL A 340 7.10 -16.92 -0.82
N ASP A 341 8.42 -16.89 -1.00
CA ASP A 341 9.39 -17.52 -0.08
C ASP A 341 9.97 -16.52 0.93
N GLY A 342 10.00 -15.24 0.56
CA GLY A 342 10.55 -14.17 1.40
C GLY A 342 9.85 -12.83 1.17
N LEU A 343 10.08 -11.89 2.07
CA LEU A 343 9.42 -10.60 2.07
C LEU A 343 10.39 -9.50 2.49
N LEU A 344 10.52 -8.46 1.65
CA LEU A 344 11.12 -7.19 2.05
C LEU A 344 9.98 -6.22 2.39
N THR A 345 9.95 -5.72 3.62
CA THR A 345 8.85 -4.88 4.13
C THR A 345 9.37 -3.76 5.04
N GLY A 346 8.57 -2.72 5.28
CA GLY A 346 8.79 -1.84 6.44
C GLY A 346 8.44 -2.55 7.76
N LEU A 347 8.75 -1.90 8.88
CA LEU A 347 8.31 -2.31 10.22
C LEU A 347 6.91 -1.78 10.52
N HIS A 348 6.02 -2.68 10.94
CA HIS A 348 4.58 -2.42 11.13
C HIS A 348 4.18 -2.52 12.59
N GLU A 349 3.27 -1.66 13.07
CA GLU A 349 2.76 -1.75 14.45
C GLU A 349 2.14 -3.12 14.78
N PRO A 350 2.20 -3.56 16.07
CA PRO A 350 1.67 -4.85 16.51
C PRO A 350 0.20 -5.11 16.16
N GLU A 351 -0.60 -4.05 16.14
CA GLU A 351 -2.04 -4.08 15.86
C GLU A 351 -2.36 -4.02 14.35
N ALA A 352 -1.35 -3.88 13.49
CA ALA A 352 -1.56 -3.80 12.05
C ALA A 352 -1.92 -5.17 11.46
N SER A 353 -2.94 -5.21 10.59
CA SER A 353 -3.33 -6.41 9.83
C SER A 353 -2.19 -7.00 8.98
N HIS A 354 -1.20 -6.17 8.61
CA HIS A 354 0.02 -6.63 7.94
C HIS A 354 0.82 -7.65 8.74
N LEU A 355 0.74 -7.64 10.07
CA LEU A 355 1.52 -8.54 10.91
C LEU A 355 1.09 -10.01 10.71
N LEU A 356 -0.20 -10.26 10.49
CA LEU A 356 -0.73 -11.58 10.17
C LEU A 356 -0.13 -12.13 8.85
N MET A 357 0.09 -11.26 7.87
CA MET A 357 0.73 -11.63 6.61
C MET A 357 2.23 -11.92 6.81
N LEU A 358 2.92 -11.12 7.60
CA LEU A 358 4.32 -11.36 7.95
C LEU A 358 4.48 -12.72 8.65
N GLU A 359 3.57 -13.05 9.56
CA GLU A 359 3.53 -14.36 10.23
C GLU A 359 3.18 -15.51 9.27
N ALA A 360 2.32 -15.28 8.28
CA ALA A 360 2.02 -16.25 7.24
C ALA A 360 3.24 -16.57 6.36
N VAL A 361 4.17 -15.61 6.20
CA VAL A 361 5.41 -15.79 5.42
C VAL A 361 6.53 -16.41 6.27
N ALA A 362 6.72 -15.95 7.51
CA ALA A 362 7.92 -16.24 8.31
C ALA A 362 7.68 -17.16 9.53
N GLY A 363 6.43 -17.29 9.95
CA GLY A 363 6.07 -17.83 11.26
C GLY A 363 6.17 -16.81 12.40
N ARG A 364 5.34 -17.01 13.44
CA ARG A 364 5.23 -16.12 14.61
C ARG A 364 6.55 -15.91 15.34
N ASP A 365 7.34 -16.95 15.54
CA ASP A 365 8.58 -16.86 16.33
C ASP A 365 9.66 -16.03 15.62
N ALA A 366 9.77 -16.15 14.29
CA ALA A 366 10.71 -15.37 13.49
C ALA A 366 10.37 -13.88 13.55
N ILE A 367 9.10 -13.53 13.34
CA ILE A 367 8.61 -12.16 13.46
C ILE A 367 8.84 -11.65 14.87
N SER A 368 8.51 -12.46 15.87
CA SER A 368 8.65 -12.09 17.27
C SER A 368 10.07 -11.73 17.64
N ARG A 369 11.00 -12.61 17.31
CA ARG A 369 12.41 -12.38 17.57
C ARG A 369 12.94 -11.16 16.82
N SER A 370 12.57 -11.01 15.55
CA SER A 370 13.04 -9.88 14.74
C SER A 370 12.54 -8.52 15.27
N TYR A 371 11.30 -8.43 15.74
CA TYR A 371 10.74 -7.18 16.25
C TYR A 371 11.31 -6.80 17.62
N GLU A 372 11.60 -7.77 18.48
CA GLU A 372 12.36 -7.53 19.72
C GLU A 372 13.76 -6.95 19.42
N GLU A 373 14.47 -7.51 18.44
CA GLU A 373 15.77 -6.98 18.00
C GLU A 373 15.64 -5.61 17.31
N ALA A 374 14.56 -5.36 16.56
CA ALA A 374 14.29 -4.06 15.95
C ALA A 374 14.10 -2.96 17.01
N LEU A 375 13.32 -3.25 18.06
CA LEU A 375 13.10 -2.33 19.17
C LEU A 375 14.40 -2.11 19.97
N ARG A 376 15.11 -3.19 20.32
CA ARG A 376 16.40 -3.09 21.03
C ARG A 376 17.42 -2.30 20.21
N GLY A 377 17.41 -2.50 18.90
CA GLY A 377 18.25 -1.80 17.95
C GLY A 377 17.79 -0.40 17.60
N LEU A 378 16.69 0.11 18.15
CA LEU A 378 16.11 1.43 17.87
C LEU A 378 15.90 1.66 16.36
N TYR A 379 15.35 0.67 15.66
CA TYR A 379 14.97 0.82 14.26
C TYR A 379 13.85 1.85 14.13
N LEU A 380 13.83 2.56 13.00
CA LEU A 380 12.79 3.50 12.65
C LEU A 380 11.63 2.79 11.93
N TRP A 381 10.39 3.18 12.23
CA TRP A 381 9.16 2.50 11.81
C TRP A 381 8.37 3.32 10.79
N HIS A 382 7.34 2.67 10.23
CA HIS A 382 6.42 3.21 9.22
C HIS A 382 7.06 3.42 7.84
N GLU A 383 6.34 4.06 6.92
CA GLU A 383 6.63 4.09 5.48
C GLU A 383 7.96 4.78 5.11
N PHE A 384 8.44 5.71 5.94
CA PHE A 384 9.77 6.29 5.78
C PHE A 384 10.86 5.60 6.60
N GLY A 385 10.52 4.61 7.41
CA GLY A 385 11.40 3.95 8.35
C GLY A 385 12.43 3.03 7.70
N ASP A 386 13.02 2.21 8.56
CA ASP A 386 13.91 1.13 8.20
C ASP A 386 13.12 -0.06 7.65
N VAL A 387 13.82 -0.98 6.99
CA VAL A 387 13.22 -2.14 6.33
C VAL A 387 13.68 -3.45 6.96
N HIS A 388 12.86 -4.47 6.77
CA HIS A 388 13.06 -5.83 7.24
C HIS A 388 12.97 -6.80 6.06
N LEU A 389 14.07 -7.50 5.79
CA LEU A 389 14.14 -8.62 4.87
C LEU A 389 13.96 -9.93 5.63
N ILE A 390 12.86 -10.61 5.32
CA ILE A 390 12.48 -11.90 5.84
C ILE A 390 12.82 -12.94 4.78
N LEU A 391 13.65 -13.91 5.16
CA LEU A 391 14.04 -15.03 4.31
C LEU A 391 13.80 -16.35 5.06
N PRO A 392 13.61 -17.46 4.32
CA PRO A 392 13.52 -18.76 4.94
C PRO A 392 14.84 -19.11 5.63
N ALA A 393 14.78 -19.97 6.64
CA ALA A 393 15.98 -20.50 7.28
C ALA A 393 16.85 -21.20 6.22
N GLU A 394 18.13 -20.88 6.18
CA GLU A 394 19.05 -21.58 5.28
C GLU A 394 19.41 -22.92 5.92
N ASN A 395 19.04 -24.03 5.28
CA ASN A 395 19.57 -25.32 5.70
C ASN A 395 21.09 -25.33 5.41
N PRO A 396 21.96 -25.60 6.41
CA PRO A 396 23.41 -25.65 6.22
C PRO A 396 23.88 -26.79 5.29
N HIS A 397 22.95 -27.58 4.73
CA HIS A 397 23.20 -28.67 3.79
C HIS A 397 22.50 -28.44 2.45
N THR A 398 22.86 -27.36 1.75
CA THR A 398 22.76 -27.36 0.28
C THR A 398 24.18 -27.30 -0.26
N VAL A 399 24.81 -28.47 -0.32
CA VAL A 399 26.04 -28.67 -1.10
C VAL A 399 25.62 -28.51 -2.56
N HIS A 400 25.65 -27.29 -3.07
CA HIS A 400 25.60 -27.07 -4.50
C HIS A 400 26.98 -27.46 -5.05
N CYS A 401 27.04 -28.66 -5.63
CA CYS A 401 28.17 -29.13 -6.43
C CYS A 401 28.59 -28.04 -7.43
N SER A 402 29.67 -27.34 -7.09
CA SER A 402 30.50 -26.62 -8.05
C SER A 402 31.64 -27.57 -8.44
N SER A 403 31.34 -28.50 -9.33
CA SER A 403 32.33 -29.33 -9.99
C SER A 403 31.84 -29.67 -11.38
N ASN A 404 31.88 -28.69 -12.28
CA ASN A 404 32.06 -28.95 -13.70
C ASN A 404 33.49 -28.50 -14.06
N CYS A 405 34.45 -29.36 -13.73
CA CYS A 405 35.65 -29.51 -14.53
C CYS A 405 35.36 -30.64 -15.51
N TRP A 406 35.12 -30.31 -16.78
CA TRP A 406 35.48 -31.10 -17.96
C TRP A 406 35.56 -30.17 -19.16
#